data_AF-A0A239GN77-F1
#
_entry.id   AF-A0A239GN77-F1
#
_cell.length_a   1.000
_cell.length_b   1.000
_cell.length_c   1.000
_cell.angle_alpha   90.00
_cell.angle_beta   90.00
_cell.angle_gamma   90.00
#
_symmetry.space_group_name_H-M   'P 1'
#
loop_
_entity.id
_entity.type
_entity.pdbx_description
1 polymer ?
#
loop_
_entity_poly.entity_id
_entity_poly.type
_entity_poly.pdbx_seq_one_letter_code
_entity_poly.pdbx_strand_id
1 'polypeptide(L)'
;MTDDTQPLSPQDCLVALMIAVSASDENVRTAELIKIESAVNMLPIFADYDADRVRTMSSLIFELFDQEDGLDALFGLIRDNLPERLFETAYALACDVAAADGTLREAELRLLEEIRYELNLDRLHAAAIERGARARHLQP
;
A
#
# COMPACT_ATOMS: atom_id res chain seq x y z
N MET A 1 -2.97 -26.46 -16.10
CA MET A 1 -4.09 -25.51 -15.92
C MET A 1 -3.49 -24.14 -16.12
N THR A 2 -4.05 -23.36 -17.04
CA THR A 2 -3.55 -22.05 -17.45
C THR A 2 -3.60 -21.08 -16.29
N ASP A 3 -2.43 -20.69 -15.82
CA ASP A 3 -2.21 -19.56 -14.90
C ASP A 3 -2.42 -18.26 -15.70
N ASP A 4 -3.68 -17.90 -15.92
CA ASP A 4 -4.08 -16.58 -16.44
C ASP A 4 -4.20 -15.61 -15.24
N THR A 5 -3.12 -15.44 -14.49
CA THR A 5 -3.00 -14.29 -13.60
C THR A 5 -2.79 -13.08 -14.52
N GLN A 6 -3.87 -12.32 -14.79
CA GLN A 6 -3.72 -11.04 -15.48
C GLN A 6 -2.62 -10.23 -14.76
N PRO A 7 -1.64 -9.67 -15.51
CA PRO A 7 -0.59 -8.88 -14.88
C PRO A 7 -1.23 -7.75 -14.08
N LEU A 8 -0.72 -7.51 -12.87
CA LEU A 8 -1.23 -6.45 -12.02
C LEU A 8 -1.07 -5.12 -12.76
N SER A 9 -2.13 -4.31 -12.76
CA SER A 9 -2.02 -2.93 -13.22
C SER A 9 -1.20 -2.11 -12.22
N PRO A 10 -0.63 -0.98 -12.64
CA PRO A 10 0.03 -0.08 -11.70
C PRO A 10 -0.88 0.35 -10.55
N GLN A 11 -2.19 0.55 -10.80
CA GLN A 11 -3.16 0.87 -9.76
C GLN A 11 -3.39 -0.29 -8.78
N ASP A 12 -3.40 -1.54 -9.26
CA ASP A 12 -3.47 -2.71 -8.38
C ASP A 12 -2.29 -2.74 -7.42
N CYS A 13 -1.08 -2.44 -7.89
CA CYS A 13 0.10 -2.35 -7.03
C CYS A 13 -0.03 -1.29 -5.92
N LEU A 14 -0.60 -0.12 -6.25
CA LEU A 14 -0.86 0.93 -5.27
C LEU A 14 -1.87 0.48 -4.21
N VAL A 15 -2.95 -0.17 -4.64
CA VAL A 15 -3.99 -0.71 -3.75
C VAL A 15 -3.44 -1.85 -2.89
N ALA A 16 -2.67 -2.75 -3.49
CA ALA A 16 -2.01 -3.87 -2.82
C ALA A 16 -1.13 -3.39 -1.65
N LEU A 17 -0.31 -2.36 -1.87
CA LEU A 17 0.54 -1.79 -0.81
C LEU A 17 -0.27 -1.10 0.29
N MET A 18 -1.33 -0.38 -0.05
CA MET A 18 -2.24 0.21 0.92
C MET A 18 -2.88 -0.86 1.82
N ILE A 19 -3.35 -1.97 1.23
CA ILE A 19 -3.95 -3.09 1.96
C ILE A 19 -2.90 -3.81 2.81
N ALA A 20 -1.71 -4.06 2.26
CA ALA A 20 -0.63 -4.74 2.98
C ALA A 20 -0.26 -3.99 4.27
N VAL A 21 -0.20 -2.66 4.21
CA VAL A 21 -0.02 -1.82 5.42
C VAL A 21 -1.14 -1.99 6.41
N SER A 22 -2.40 -1.86 5.98
CA SER A 22 -3.56 -2.00 6.87
C SER A 22 -3.69 -3.41 7.49
N ALA A 23 -3.24 -4.46 6.79
CA ALA A 23 -3.30 -5.83 7.26
C ALA A 23 -2.04 -6.29 8.02
N SER A 24 -1.00 -5.45 8.12
CA SER A 24 0.34 -5.85 8.60
C SER A 24 0.40 -6.35 10.04
N ASP A 25 -0.57 -5.99 10.88
CA ASP A 25 -0.65 -6.40 12.28
C ASP A 25 -1.83 -7.32 12.59
N GLU A 26 -2.40 -7.94 11.56
CA GLU A 26 -3.58 -8.82 11.60
C GLU A 26 -4.87 -8.14 12.09
N ASN A 27 -4.86 -6.81 12.32
CA ASN A 27 -6.00 -6.08 12.86
C ASN A 27 -6.32 -4.81 12.05
N VAL A 28 -6.89 -5.05 10.87
CA VAL A 28 -7.38 -4.02 9.95
C VAL A 28 -8.39 -3.09 10.61
N ARG A 29 -8.10 -1.79 10.67
CA ARG A 29 -9.00 -0.81 11.28
C ARG A 29 -9.93 -0.16 10.26
N THR A 30 -11.13 0.19 10.71
CA THR A 30 -12.11 0.90 9.86
C THR A 30 -11.57 2.23 9.32
N ALA A 31 -10.76 2.96 10.09
CA ALA A 31 -10.16 4.22 9.63
C ALA A 31 -9.20 4.02 8.45
N GLU A 32 -8.39 2.96 8.48
CA GLU A 32 -7.50 2.58 7.37
C GLU A 32 -8.31 2.17 6.14
N LEU A 33 -9.34 1.33 6.29
CA LEU A 33 -10.21 0.93 5.17
C LEU A 33 -10.89 2.13 4.50
N ILE A 34 -11.44 3.06 5.29
CA ILE A 34 -12.02 4.31 4.77
C ILE A 34 -10.96 5.11 4.01
N LYS A 35 -9.70 5.10 4.48
CA LYS A 35 -8.62 5.81 3.82
C LYS A 35 -8.29 5.21 2.45
N ILE A 36 -8.26 3.88 2.35
CA ILE A 36 -8.07 3.16 1.09
C ILE A 36 -9.19 3.51 0.10
N GLU A 37 -10.44 3.37 0.52
CA GLU A 37 -11.60 3.69 -0.33
C GLU A 37 -11.58 5.16 -0.76
N SER A 38 -11.28 6.09 0.14
CA SER A 38 -11.20 7.52 -0.17
C SER A 38 -10.10 7.81 -1.20
N ALA A 39 -8.93 7.16 -1.09
CA ALA A 39 -7.84 7.34 -2.04
C ALA A 39 -8.24 6.85 -3.43
N VAL A 40 -8.81 5.64 -3.52
CA VAL A 40 -9.28 5.05 -4.78
C VAL A 40 -10.35 5.91 -5.43
N ASN A 41 -11.29 6.44 -4.65
CA ASN A 41 -12.41 7.22 -5.20
C ASN A 41 -12.05 8.65 -5.60
N MET A 42 -11.00 9.25 -5.01
CA MET A 42 -10.76 10.69 -5.15
C MET A 42 -9.47 11.04 -5.92
N LEU A 43 -8.48 10.15 -5.97
CA LEU A 43 -7.19 10.50 -6.55
C LEU A 43 -7.15 10.26 -8.07
N PRO A 44 -6.59 11.19 -8.86
CA PRO A 44 -6.57 11.08 -10.32
C PRO A 44 -5.90 9.82 -10.87
N ILE A 45 -4.95 9.21 -10.13
CA ILE A 45 -4.27 7.98 -10.55
C ILE A 45 -5.24 6.78 -10.67
N PHE A 46 -6.37 6.84 -9.97
CA PHE A 46 -7.42 5.83 -9.97
C PHE A 46 -8.64 6.19 -10.83
N ALA A 47 -8.56 7.25 -11.67
CA ALA A 47 -9.72 7.74 -12.43
C ALA A 47 -10.40 6.67 -13.31
N ASP A 48 -9.62 5.76 -13.89
CA ASP A 48 -10.09 4.64 -14.73
C ASP A 48 -10.01 3.28 -14.01
N TYR A 49 -9.82 3.29 -12.68
CA TYR A 49 -9.68 2.07 -11.88
C TYR A 49 -11.05 1.51 -11.50
N ASP A 50 -11.24 0.21 -11.67
CA ASP A 50 -12.42 -0.49 -11.17
C ASP A 50 -12.30 -0.70 -9.66
N ALA A 51 -13.08 0.06 -8.88
CA ALA A 51 -13.06 0.02 -7.42
C ALA A 51 -13.42 -1.37 -6.85
N ASP A 52 -14.18 -2.21 -7.57
CA ASP A 52 -14.49 -3.56 -7.10
C ASP A 52 -13.23 -4.44 -7.01
N ARG A 53 -12.17 -4.10 -7.75
CA ARG A 53 -10.87 -4.79 -7.69
C ARG A 53 -10.15 -4.61 -6.36
N VAL A 54 -10.53 -3.64 -5.53
CA VAL A 54 -10.02 -3.53 -4.15
C VAL A 54 -10.26 -4.84 -3.39
N ARG A 55 -11.43 -5.46 -3.54
CA ARG A 55 -11.73 -6.75 -2.90
C ARG A 55 -10.84 -7.88 -3.39
N THR A 56 -10.60 -7.94 -4.70
CA THR A 56 -9.69 -8.92 -5.29
C THR A 56 -8.27 -8.74 -4.77
N MET A 57 -7.78 -7.50 -4.68
CA MET A 57 -6.48 -7.20 -4.09
C MET A 57 -6.43 -7.53 -2.61
N SER A 58 -7.50 -7.32 -1.86
CA SER A 58 -7.57 -7.74 -0.44
C SER A 58 -7.37 -9.23 -0.30
N SER A 59 -8.12 -10.04 -1.06
CA SER A 59 -7.98 -11.50 -1.04
C SER A 59 -6.55 -11.94 -1.39
N LEU A 60 -5.96 -11.36 -2.44
CA LEU A 60 -4.58 -11.65 -2.84
C LEU A 60 -3.58 -11.35 -1.70
N ILE A 61 -3.70 -10.19 -1.03
CA ILE A 61 -2.78 -9.82 0.05
C ILE A 61 -2.92 -10.77 1.24
N PHE A 62 -4.14 -11.14 1.63
CA PHE A 62 -4.33 -12.11 2.72
C PHE A 62 -3.76 -13.48 2.36
N GLU A 63 -3.99 -13.95 1.12
CA GLU A 63 -3.40 -15.21 0.64
C GLU A 63 -1.87 -15.18 0.65
N LEU A 64 -1.26 -14.04 0.31
CA LEU A 64 0.19 -13.83 0.39
C LEU A 64 0.67 -13.84 1.83
N PHE A 65 0.02 -13.13 2.75
CA PHE A 65 0.42 -13.06 4.16
C PHE A 65 0.32 -14.42 4.89
N ASP A 66 -0.52 -15.33 4.41
CA ASP A 66 -0.58 -16.72 4.88
C ASP A 66 0.61 -17.59 4.41
N GLN A 67 1.42 -17.12 3.46
CA GLN A 67 2.61 -17.84 2.97
C GLN A 67 3.87 -17.46 3.76
N GLU A 68 4.80 -18.42 3.90
CA GLU A 68 6.09 -18.23 4.57
C GLU A 68 6.93 -17.10 3.93
N ASP A 69 6.96 -17.04 2.58
CA ASP A 69 7.69 -16.02 1.80
C ASP A 69 6.75 -14.97 1.16
N GLY A 70 5.59 -14.73 1.80
CA GLY A 70 4.53 -13.89 1.26
C GLY A 70 4.93 -12.46 0.91
N LEU A 71 5.75 -11.84 1.76
CA LEU A 71 6.24 -10.47 1.55
C LEU A 71 7.20 -10.38 0.37
N ASP A 72 8.10 -11.36 0.21
CA ASP A 72 9.01 -11.41 -0.94
C ASP A 72 8.24 -11.57 -2.25
N ALA A 73 7.20 -12.40 -2.25
CA ALA A 73 6.29 -12.55 -3.39
C ALA A 73 5.52 -11.26 -3.68
N LEU A 74 5.00 -10.58 -2.67
CA LEU A 74 4.36 -9.26 -2.82
C LEU A 74 5.33 -8.27 -3.48
N PHE A 75 6.53 -8.10 -2.96
CA PHE A 75 7.49 -7.15 -3.51
C PHE A 75 8.00 -7.56 -4.90
N GLY A 76 8.08 -8.85 -5.21
CA GLY A 76 8.28 -9.35 -6.57
C GLY A 76 7.21 -8.83 -7.53
N LEU A 77 5.93 -9.02 -7.19
CA LEU A 77 4.80 -8.53 -7.98
C LEU A 77 4.83 -7.01 -8.16
N ILE A 78 5.14 -6.26 -7.10
CA ILE A 78 5.24 -4.80 -7.16
C ILE A 78 6.37 -4.35 -8.08
N ARG A 79 7.58 -4.94 -7.97
CA ARG A 79 8.72 -4.57 -8.83
C ARG A 79 8.46 -4.86 -10.31
N ASP A 80 7.73 -5.93 -10.60
CA ASP A 80 7.43 -6.31 -11.99
C ASP A 80 6.34 -5.44 -12.64
N ASN A 81 5.46 -4.83 -11.85
CA ASN A 81 4.23 -4.20 -12.36
C ASN A 81 4.07 -2.71 -12.02
N LEU A 82 4.83 -2.16 -11.06
CA LEU A 82 4.77 -0.75 -10.66
C LEU A 82 5.88 0.06 -11.38
N PRO A 83 5.53 1.04 -12.24
CA PRO A 83 6.53 1.92 -12.84
C PRO A 83 7.24 2.78 -11.80
N GLU A 84 8.56 2.95 -11.92
CA GLU A 84 9.38 3.73 -10.97
C GLU A 84 8.85 5.13 -10.67
N ARG A 85 8.26 5.81 -11.66
CA ARG A 85 7.64 7.14 -11.49
C ARG A 85 6.49 7.18 -10.46
N LEU A 86 5.97 6.02 -10.05
CA LEU A 86 4.91 5.88 -9.07
C LEU A 86 5.41 5.38 -7.70
N PHE A 87 6.71 5.16 -7.50
CA PHE A 87 7.24 4.67 -6.23
C PHE A 87 6.95 5.62 -5.07
N GLU A 88 7.16 6.91 -5.27
CA GLU A 88 6.80 7.95 -4.28
C GLU A 88 5.29 8.01 -4.04
N THR A 89 4.48 7.75 -5.07
CA THR A 89 3.01 7.70 -4.94
C THR A 89 2.59 6.50 -4.10
N ALA A 90 3.14 5.33 -4.36
CA ALA A 90 2.91 4.11 -3.59
C ALA A 90 3.26 4.32 -2.11
N TYR A 91 4.42 4.90 -1.84
CA TYR A 91 4.86 5.16 -0.48
C TYR A 91 4.01 6.21 0.23
N ALA A 92 3.63 7.29 -0.46
CA ALA A 92 2.75 8.29 0.11
C ALA A 92 1.37 7.74 0.49
N LEU A 93 0.81 6.85 -0.33
CA LEU A 93 -0.45 6.16 -0.05
C LEU A 93 -0.31 5.20 1.14
N ALA A 94 0.78 4.43 1.19
CA ALA A 94 1.09 3.55 2.30
C ALA A 94 1.21 4.32 3.63
N CYS A 95 1.96 5.42 3.66
CA CYS A 95 2.08 6.29 4.83
C CYS A 95 0.74 6.90 5.27
N ASP A 96 -0.13 7.22 4.31
CA ASP A 96 -1.44 7.78 4.59
C ASP A 96 -2.41 6.79 5.22
N VAL A 97 -2.35 5.53 4.81
CA VAL A 97 -3.13 4.45 5.41
C VAL A 97 -2.63 4.18 6.82
N ALA A 98 -1.31 3.99 7.01
CA ALA A 98 -0.73 3.76 8.34
C ALA A 98 -1.00 4.92 9.33
N ALA A 99 -1.12 6.15 8.83
CA ALA A 99 -1.39 7.31 9.68
C ALA A 99 -2.89 7.56 9.92
N ALA A 100 -3.81 6.78 9.32
CA ALA A 100 -5.22 7.12 9.23
C ALA A 100 -5.92 7.31 10.59
N ASP A 101 -5.48 6.57 11.62
CA ASP A 101 -6.04 6.64 12.97
C ASP A 101 -5.17 7.47 13.94
N GLY A 102 -4.08 8.07 13.45
CA GLY A 102 -3.14 8.90 14.22
C GLY A 102 -2.06 8.14 14.98
N THR A 103 -2.01 6.80 14.95
CA THR A 103 -0.99 6.01 15.68
C THR A 103 -0.40 4.91 14.81
N LEU A 104 0.88 5.05 14.43
CA LEU A 104 1.63 3.96 13.78
C LEU A 104 2.10 2.92 14.81
N ARG A 105 1.81 1.66 14.54
CA ARG A 105 2.28 0.48 15.26
C ARG A 105 3.60 -0.02 14.69
N GLU A 106 4.29 -0.87 15.44
CA GLU A 106 5.61 -1.38 15.07
C GLU A 106 5.57 -2.21 13.77
N ALA A 107 4.53 -3.03 13.56
CA ALA A 107 4.39 -3.82 12.34
C ALA A 107 4.22 -2.94 11.09
N GLU A 108 3.40 -1.89 11.16
CA GLU A 108 3.20 -0.92 10.08
C GLU A 108 4.49 -0.16 9.79
N LEU A 109 5.21 0.27 10.85
CA LEU A 109 6.51 0.93 10.70
C LEU A 109 7.52 0.03 9.98
N ARG A 110 7.64 -1.24 10.39
CA ARG A 110 8.52 -2.20 9.73
C ARG A 110 8.13 -2.39 8.26
N LEU A 111 6.85 -2.56 7.95
CA LEU A 111 6.44 -2.72 6.56
C LEU A 111 6.70 -1.44 5.73
N LEU A 112 6.51 -0.25 6.29
CA LEU A 112 6.90 1.00 5.61
C LEU A 112 8.42 1.09 5.39
N GLU A 113 9.24 0.57 6.30
CA GLU A 113 10.68 0.49 6.11
C GLU A 113 11.05 -0.45 4.95
N GLU A 114 10.40 -1.61 4.86
CA GLU A 114 10.57 -2.56 3.74
C GLU A 114 10.11 -1.95 2.42
N ILE A 115 8.94 -1.32 2.36
CA ILE A 115 8.46 -0.63 1.14
C ILE A 115 9.46 0.42 0.67
N ARG A 116 10.02 1.21 1.60
CA ARG A 116 11.02 2.23 1.27
C ARG A 116 12.29 1.60 0.69
N TYR A 117 12.73 0.47 1.23
CA TYR A 117 13.90 -0.27 0.77
C TYR A 117 13.66 -0.89 -0.61
N GLU A 118 12.56 -1.62 -0.78
CA GLU A 118 12.21 -2.33 -2.01
C GLU A 118 11.93 -1.40 -3.19
N LEU A 119 11.37 -0.22 -2.92
CA LEU A 119 11.17 0.82 -3.92
C LEU A 119 12.39 1.76 -4.07
N ASN A 120 13.50 1.49 -3.38
CA ASN A 120 14.75 2.25 -3.45
C ASN A 120 14.54 3.79 -3.32
N LEU A 121 13.72 4.20 -2.37
CA LEU A 121 13.37 5.61 -2.20
C LEU A 121 14.49 6.39 -1.51
N ASP A 122 14.80 7.57 -2.05
CA ASP A 122 15.75 8.48 -1.42
C ASP A 122 15.26 8.89 -0.02
N ARG A 123 16.21 8.97 0.92
CA ARG A 123 15.92 9.26 2.33
C ARG A 123 15.22 10.61 2.53
N LEU A 124 15.56 11.63 1.74
CA LEU A 124 14.93 12.94 1.84
C LEU A 124 13.51 12.92 1.30
N HIS A 125 13.25 12.18 0.22
CA HIS A 125 11.93 12.06 -0.37
C HIS A 125 10.99 11.29 0.58
N ALA A 126 11.45 10.16 1.10
CA ALA A 126 10.72 9.39 2.11
C ALA A 126 10.40 10.24 3.34
N ALA A 127 11.40 10.94 3.91
CA ALA A 127 11.19 11.80 5.07
C ALA A 127 10.20 12.95 4.79
N ALA A 128 10.20 13.52 3.60
CA ALA A 128 9.24 14.55 3.21
C ALA A 128 7.81 14.00 3.14
N ILE A 129 7.64 12.80 2.56
CA ILE A 129 6.35 12.10 2.48
C ILE A 129 5.82 11.76 3.87
N GLU A 130 6.64 11.11 4.72
CA GLU A 130 6.30 10.77 6.10
C GLU A 130 5.88 12.03 6.89
N ARG A 131 6.62 13.13 6.69
CA ARG A 131 6.32 14.42 7.34
C ARG A 131 4.98 15.00 6.89
N GLY A 132 4.64 14.87 5.61
CA GLY A 132 3.37 15.29 5.02
C GLY A 132 2.19 14.45 5.49
N ALA A 133 2.35 13.12 5.52
CA ALA A 133 1.35 12.19 6.05
C ALA A 133 1.06 12.52 7.52
N ARG A 134 2.10 12.67 8.35
CA ARG A 134 1.95 13.08 9.75
C ARG A 134 1.21 14.41 9.88
N ALA A 135 1.56 15.42 9.08
CA ALA A 135 0.94 16.74 9.17
C ALA A 135 -0.58 16.70 8.91
N ARG A 136 -1.05 15.79 8.04
CA ARG A 136 -2.48 15.65 7.69
C ARG A 136 -3.29 14.84 8.71
N HIS A 137 -2.64 14.02 9.54
CA HIS A 137 -3.31 13.11 10.48
C HIS A 137 -3.04 13.45 11.95
N LEU A 138 -2.45 14.62 12.24
CA LEU A 138 -2.34 15.12 13.61
C LEU A 138 -3.73 15.37 14.20
N GLN A 139 -4.03 14.69 15.30
CA GLN A 139 -5.22 14.95 16.11
C GLN A 139 -4.89 15.98 17.22
N PRO A 140 -5.85 16.83 17.62
CA PRO A 140 -5.66 17.85 18.65
C PRO A 140 -5.44 17.28 20.05
#